data_AF-A0A239EX72-F1
#
_entry.id   AF-A0A239EX72-F1
#
_cell.length_a   1.000
_cell.length_b   1.000
_cell.length_c   1.000
_cell.angle_alpha   90.00
_cell.angle_beta   90.00
_cell.angle_gamma   90.00
#
_symmetry.space_group_name_H-M   'P 1'
#
loop_
_entity.id
_entity.type
_entity.pdbx_description
1 polymer ?
#
loop_
_entity_poly.entity_id
_entity_poly.type
_entity_poly.pdbx_seq_one_letter_code
_entity_poly.pdbx_strand_id
1 'polypeptide(L)'
;MGTRRCLGRELINRTRAIVERHTLRCRTRIGHNTALRYLEGLAVVLEASGWRCVRLYRPDGFPISLPVLRVYAPGAEDVEVWVHVRAEPDDRWSYYEARQGHGTGGHIHLCGDAKGAAEHVEHRLRARMYLC
;
A
#
# COMPACT_ATOMS: atom_id res chain seq x y z
N MET A 1 10.32 -23.88 38.79
CA MET A 1 11.24 -23.07 37.96
C MET A 1 10.73 -23.07 36.52
N GLY A 2 10.51 -21.90 35.89
CA GLY A 2 10.59 -21.78 34.41
C GLY A 2 9.61 -20.87 33.65
N THR A 3 8.36 -20.66 34.09
CA THR A 3 7.32 -20.02 33.24
C THR A 3 7.35 -18.49 33.19
N ARG A 4 8.04 -17.81 34.11
CA ARG A 4 8.07 -16.33 34.16
C ARG A 4 9.00 -15.67 33.11
N ARG A 5 9.95 -16.40 32.53
CA ARG A 5 10.94 -15.85 31.58
C ARG A 5 10.38 -15.67 30.15
N CYS A 6 9.39 -16.47 29.75
CA CYS A 6 8.77 -16.39 28.42
C CYS A 6 7.80 -15.20 28.31
N LEU A 7 7.00 -14.95 29.35
CA LEU A 7 6.07 -13.82 29.42
C LEU A 7 6.79 -12.46 29.27
N GLY A 8 7.97 -12.30 29.88
CA GLY A 8 8.76 -11.06 29.75
C GLY A 8 9.24 -10.76 28.33
N ARG A 9 9.75 -11.77 27.60
CA ARG A 9 10.19 -11.60 26.21
C ARG A 9 9.03 -11.38 25.25
N GLU A 10 7.91 -12.04 25.46
CA GLU A 10 6.72 -11.89 24.61
C GLU A 10 6.11 -10.49 24.75
N LEU A 11 6.05 -9.95 25.97
CA LEU A 11 5.61 -8.58 26.22
C LEU A 11 6.55 -7.55 25.56
N ILE A 12 7.87 -7.73 25.68
CA ILE A 12 8.86 -6.85 25.03
C ILE A 12 8.70 -6.87 23.49
N ASN A 13 8.53 -8.05 22.90
CA ASN A 13 8.34 -8.20 21.46
C ASN A 13 7.03 -7.55 20.98
N ARG A 14 5.94 -7.67 21.75
CA ARG A 14 4.67 -7.01 21.44
C ARG A 14 4.79 -5.48 21.52
N THR A 15 5.43 -4.95 22.56
CA THR A 15 5.62 -3.51 22.71
C THR A 15 6.49 -2.95 21.58
N ARG A 16 7.58 -3.64 21.23
CA ARG A 16 8.41 -3.28 20.08
C ARG A 16 7.60 -3.25 18.77
N ALA A 17 6.80 -4.28 18.51
CA ALA A 17 5.96 -4.33 17.32
C ALA A 17 4.91 -3.21 17.29
N ILE A 18 4.36 -2.80 18.43
CA ILE A 18 3.40 -1.68 18.51
C ILE A 18 4.09 -0.36 18.20
N VAL A 19 5.26 -0.12 18.81
CA VAL A 19 6.06 1.09 18.58
C VAL A 19 6.47 1.17 17.11
N GLU A 20 6.98 0.07 16.55
CA GLU A 20 7.38 0.00 15.14
C GLU A 20 6.21 0.29 14.20
N ARG A 21 5.03 -0.30 14.42
CA ARG A 21 3.82 0.03 13.65
C ARG A 21 3.44 1.50 13.75
N HIS A 22 3.53 2.11 14.94
CA HIS A 22 3.23 3.53 15.11
C HIS A 22 4.26 4.39 14.38
N THR A 23 5.55 4.09 14.50
CA THR A 23 6.62 4.78 13.81
C THR A 23 6.43 4.72 12.30
N LEU A 24 6.16 3.55 11.72
CA LEU A 24 5.92 3.39 10.27
C LEU A 24 4.66 4.13 9.81
N ARG A 25 3.60 4.13 10.61
CA ARG A 25 2.39 4.91 10.32
C ARG A 25 2.67 6.40 10.32
N CYS A 26 3.44 6.89 11.28
CA CYS A 26 3.89 8.28 11.32
C CYS A 26 4.78 8.62 10.11
N ARG A 27 5.78 7.78 9.79
CA ARG A 27 6.64 7.97 8.61
C ARG A 27 5.84 8.01 7.32
N THR A 28 4.84 7.15 7.17
CA THR A 28 3.96 7.16 6.00
C THR A 28 3.16 8.47 5.90
N ARG A 29 2.66 8.99 7.02
CA ARG A 29 1.92 10.26 7.05
C ARG A 29 2.82 11.47 6.75
N ILE A 30 4.01 11.51 7.36
CA ILE A 30 4.97 12.61 7.17
C ILE A 30 5.54 12.57 5.75
N GLY A 31 5.82 11.38 5.21
CA GLY A 31 6.32 11.20 3.85
C GLY A 31 5.24 11.22 2.78
N HIS A 32 4.18 12.02 2.95
CA HIS A 32 3.07 12.14 1.99
C HIS A 32 3.58 12.41 0.56
N ASN A 33 4.46 13.39 0.39
CA ASN A 33 5.09 13.71 -0.90
C ASN A 33 5.87 12.55 -1.51
N THR A 34 6.53 11.74 -0.68
CA THR A 34 7.24 10.53 -1.14
C THR A 34 6.25 9.49 -1.65
N ALA A 35 5.15 9.27 -0.91
CA ALA A 35 4.08 8.37 -1.34
C ALA A 35 3.44 8.82 -2.66
N LEU A 36 3.19 10.13 -2.83
CA LEU A 36 2.67 10.70 -4.08
C LEU A 36 3.61 10.42 -5.26
N ARG A 37 4.92 10.66 -5.11
CA ARG A 37 5.89 10.41 -6.18
C ARG A 37 5.90 8.96 -6.66
N TYR A 38 5.84 8.00 -5.72
CA TYR A 38 5.76 6.59 -6.08
C TYR A 38 4.44 6.24 -6.76
N LEU A 39 3.31 6.75 -6.26
CA LEU A 39 2.00 6.51 -6.86
C LEU A 39 1.88 7.13 -8.26
N GLU A 40 2.44 8.32 -8.48
CA GLU A 40 2.48 8.96 -9.80
C GLU A 40 3.34 8.16 -10.78
N GLY A 41 4.52 7.71 -10.35
CA GLY A 41 5.37 6.84 -11.19
C GLY A 41 4.65 5.56 -11.59
N LEU A 42 3.92 4.94 -10.67
CA LEU A 42 3.09 3.78 -10.96
C LEU A 42 1.94 4.11 -11.93
N ALA A 43 1.26 5.24 -11.73
CA ALA A 43 0.16 5.67 -12.59
C ALA A 43 0.62 5.87 -14.03
N VAL A 44 1.77 6.52 -14.25
CA VAL A 44 2.35 6.72 -15.59
C VAL A 44 2.58 5.40 -16.30
N VAL A 45 3.15 4.41 -15.61
CA VAL A 45 3.41 3.08 -16.20
C VAL A 45 2.11 2.37 -16.54
N LEU A 46 1.12 2.38 -15.64
CA LEU A 46 -0.18 1.74 -15.87
C LEU A 46 -0.97 2.41 -16.99
N GLU A 47 -0.98 3.75 -17.05
CA GLU A 47 -1.63 4.52 -18.11
C GLU A 47 -0.99 4.24 -19.47
N ALA A 48 0.35 4.14 -19.53
CA ALA A 48 1.06 3.75 -20.75
C ALA A 48 0.70 2.32 -21.22
N SER A 49 0.36 1.43 -20.30
CA SER A 49 -0.16 0.08 -20.58
C SER A 49 -1.67 0.04 -20.90
N GLY A 50 -2.36 1.19 -20.93
CA GLY A 50 -3.78 1.30 -21.29
C GLY A 50 -4.76 1.15 -20.13
N TRP A 51 -4.30 1.16 -18.88
CA TRP A 51 -5.17 1.12 -17.70
C TRP A 51 -5.63 2.52 -17.31
N ARG A 52 -6.88 2.64 -16.86
CA ARG A 52 -7.42 3.91 -16.37
C ARG A 52 -7.06 4.11 -14.91
N CYS A 53 -6.33 5.17 -14.61
CA CYS A 53 -5.91 5.52 -13.26
C CYS A 53 -6.66 6.76 -12.74
N VAL A 54 -7.20 6.67 -11.52
CA VAL A 54 -7.84 7.76 -10.81
C VAL A 54 -7.04 8.06 -9.54
N ARG A 55 -6.47 9.27 -9.50
CA ARG A 55 -5.63 9.75 -8.41
C ARG A 55 -6.54 10.31 -7.31
N LEU A 56 -6.66 9.58 -6.19
CA LEU A 56 -7.39 10.01 -5.00
C LEU A 56 -6.42 10.61 -3.97
N TYR A 57 -5.67 11.60 -4.42
CA TYR A 57 -4.66 12.28 -3.62
C TYR A 57 -5.33 13.44 -2.91
N ARG A 58 -5.80 13.23 -1.68
CA ARG A 58 -6.28 14.36 -0.89
C ARG A 58 -5.11 15.31 -0.62
N PRO A 59 -5.32 16.63 -0.71
CA PRO A 59 -4.28 17.61 -0.46
C PRO A 59 -3.77 17.53 0.98
N ASP A 60 -2.49 17.88 1.14
CA ASP A 60 -1.84 18.07 2.44
C ASP A 60 -2.69 18.99 3.33
N GLY A 61 -3.00 18.55 4.55
CA GLY A 61 -3.83 19.29 5.51
C GLY A 61 -5.09 18.56 5.99
N PHE A 62 -5.50 17.47 5.33
CA PHE A 62 -6.54 16.58 5.85
C PHE A 62 -5.92 15.43 6.68
N PRO A 63 -6.15 15.36 8.00
CA PRO A 63 -5.29 14.60 8.93
C PRO A 63 -5.32 13.06 8.83
N ILE A 64 -6.00 12.44 7.85
CA ILE A 64 -6.40 11.02 7.98
C ILE A 64 -6.25 10.16 6.71
N SER A 65 -6.22 10.71 5.50
CA SER A 65 -6.25 9.89 4.29
C SER A 65 -4.87 9.72 3.65
N LEU A 66 -4.38 8.48 3.60
CA LEU A 66 -3.23 8.14 2.76
C LEU A 66 -3.59 8.40 1.29
N PRO A 67 -2.64 8.86 0.45
CA PRO A 67 -2.91 8.99 -0.98
C PRO A 67 -3.18 7.61 -1.56
N VAL A 68 -4.22 7.53 -2.38
CA VAL A 68 -4.64 6.28 -3.03
C VAL A 68 -4.69 6.49 -4.54
N LEU A 69 -4.18 5.51 -5.28
CA LEU A 69 -4.37 5.38 -6.71
C LEU A 69 -5.40 4.28 -6.97
N ARG A 70 -6.51 4.62 -7.60
CA ARG A 70 -7.54 3.66 -8.01
C ARG A 70 -7.28 3.30 -9.48
N VAL A 71 -7.15 2.01 -9.78
CA VAL A 71 -6.83 1.50 -11.11
C VAL A 71 -8.00 0.66 -11.59
N TYR A 72 -8.50 0.96 -12.78
CA TYR A 72 -9.64 0.29 -13.38
C TYR A 72 -9.23 -0.57 -14.55
N ALA A 73 -9.89 -1.72 -14.62
CA ALA A 73 -9.97 -2.55 -15.79
C ALA A 73 -10.61 -1.81 -16.99
N PRO A 74 -9.96 -1.79 -18.17
CA PRO A 74 -10.59 -1.32 -19.39
C PRO A 74 -11.85 -2.14 -19.70
N GLY A 75 -12.98 -1.46 -19.90
CA GLY A 75 -14.24 -2.12 -20.25
C GLY A 75 -14.97 -2.82 -19.09
N ALA A 76 -14.43 -2.79 -17.87
CA ALA A 76 -15.07 -3.34 -16.68
C ALA A 76 -14.93 -2.37 -15.50
N GLU A 77 -15.77 -1.33 -15.46
CA GLU A 77 -15.68 -0.27 -14.45
C GLU A 77 -15.94 -0.76 -13.01
N ASP A 78 -16.56 -1.92 -12.84
CA ASP A 78 -16.75 -2.58 -11.54
C ASP A 78 -15.51 -3.35 -11.06
N VAL A 79 -14.50 -3.54 -11.92
CA VAL A 79 -13.27 -4.25 -11.58
C VAL A 79 -12.14 -3.25 -11.34
N GLU A 80 -11.72 -3.16 -10.09
CA GLU A 80 -10.73 -2.18 -9.66
C GLU A 80 -9.75 -2.69 -8.62
N VAL A 81 -8.61 -2.01 -8.52
CA VAL A 81 -7.61 -2.16 -7.46
C VAL A 81 -7.33 -0.78 -6.88
N TRP A 82 -7.30 -0.69 -5.56
CA TRP A 82 -6.91 0.53 -4.85
C TRP A 82 -5.49 0.33 -4.35
N VAL A 83 -4.58 1.22 -4.69
CA VAL A 83 -3.16 1.13 -4.32
C VAL A 83 -2.79 2.30 -3.44
N HIS A 84 -2.18 2.05 -2.30
CA HIS A 84 -1.54 3.08 -1.47
C HIS A 84 -0.08 2.68 -1.21
N VAL A 85 0.70 3.65 -0.76
CA VAL A 85 2.13 3.45 -0.46
C VAL A 85 2.36 3.58 1.04
N ARG A 86 3.18 2.69 1.61
CA ARG A 86 3.54 2.71 3.04
C ARG A 86 5.04 2.65 3.23
N ALA A 87 5.51 3.35 4.25
CA ALA A 87 6.87 3.19 4.73
C ALA A 87 7.04 1.81 5.38
N GLU A 88 8.18 1.19 5.13
CA GLU A 88 8.62 -0.07 5.71
C GLU A 88 9.85 0.16 6.62
N PRO A 89 10.23 -0.86 7.43
CA PRO A 89 11.53 -0.86 8.08
C PRO A 89 12.66 -0.64 7.06
N ASP A 90 13.81 -0.15 7.55
CA ASP A 90 15.02 0.10 6.75
C ASP A 90 14.88 1.21 5.70
N ASP A 91 14.09 2.24 6.01
CA ASP A 91 13.85 3.40 5.13
C ASP A 91 13.22 3.10 3.76
N ARG A 92 12.74 1.88 3.55
CA ARG A 92 12.04 1.47 2.33
C ARG A 92 10.59 1.91 2.32
N TRP A 93 9.99 1.79 1.13
CA TRP A 93 8.58 2.01 0.87
C TRP A 93 8.06 0.87 0.00
N SER A 94 6.78 0.55 0.13
CA SER A 94 6.13 -0.47 -0.69
C SER A 94 4.73 -0.07 -1.10
N TYR A 95 4.33 -0.56 -2.26
CA TYR A 95 2.97 -0.54 -2.75
C TYR A 95 2.15 -1.59 -2.02
N TYR A 96 0.96 -1.20 -1.58
CA TYR A 96 0.00 -2.04 -0.92
C TYR A 96 -1.35 -1.88 -1.58
N GLU A 97 -2.09 -2.97 -1.65
CA GLU A 97 -3.50 -2.90 -1.98
C GLU A 97 -4.26 -2.35 -0.77
N ALA A 98 -5.11 -1.36 -0.99
CA ALA A 98 -6.12 -0.95 -0.03
C ALA A 98 -7.35 -1.84 -0.24
N ARG A 99 -7.85 -2.46 0.83
CA ARG A 99 -9.20 -3.06 0.80
C ARG A 99 -10.22 -1.98 1.08
N GLN A 100 -11.34 -2.02 0.36
CA GLN A 100 -12.56 -1.32 0.79
C GLN A 100 -13.06 -2.01 2.08
N GLY A 101 -12.88 -1.38 3.25
CA GLY A 101 -13.28 -1.92 4.57
C GLY A 101 -12.14 -2.26 5.55
N HIS A 102 -12.46 -2.99 6.62
CA HIS A 102 -11.65 -3.12 7.86
C HIS A 102 -10.43 -4.08 7.79
N GLY A 103 -9.99 -4.49 6.60
CA GLY A 103 -8.87 -5.41 6.43
C GLY A 103 -7.57 -4.71 6.04
N THR A 104 -6.43 -5.18 6.54
CA THR A 104 -5.13 -4.84 5.93
C THR A 104 -5.07 -5.50 4.55
N GLY A 105 -5.15 -4.69 3.49
CA GLY A 105 -4.91 -5.20 2.14
C GLY A 105 -3.45 -5.66 1.95
N GLY A 106 -3.23 -6.43 0.88
CA GLY A 106 -2.00 -7.18 0.66
C GLY A 106 -0.83 -6.33 0.20
N HIS A 107 0.39 -6.75 0.53
CA HIS A 107 1.60 -6.24 -0.10
C HIS A 107 1.55 -6.49 -1.62
N ILE A 108 1.90 -5.48 -2.41
CA ILE A 108 2.00 -5.60 -3.87
C ILE A 108 3.45 -5.81 -4.25
N HIS A 109 4.28 -4.80 -4.00
CA HIS A 109 5.65 -4.75 -4.47
C HIS A 109 6.44 -3.67 -3.73
N LEU A 110 7.76 -3.82 -3.63
CA LEU A 110 8.66 -2.77 -3.14
C LEU A 110 8.62 -1.55 -4.07
N CYS A 111 8.65 -0.35 -3.50
CA CYS A 111 8.83 0.87 -4.26
C CYS A 111 10.27 0.96 -4.78
N GLY A 112 10.45 1.67 -5.90
CA GLY A 112 11.72 1.73 -6.64
C GLY A 112 11.68 0.97 -7.97
N ASP A 113 10.71 0.07 -8.15
CA ASP A 113 10.40 -0.58 -9.42
C ASP A 113 8.91 -0.43 -9.74
N ALA A 114 8.57 0.64 -10.46
CA ALA A 114 7.20 0.92 -10.86
C ALA A 114 6.70 -0.08 -11.94
N LYS A 115 7.60 -0.65 -12.73
CA LYS A 115 7.24 -1.62 -13.78
C LYS A 115 6.86 -2.96 -13.18
N GLY A 116 7.69 -3.52 -12.32
CA GLY A 116 7.35 -4.75 -11.59
C GLY A 116 6.09 -4.57 -10.73
N ALA A 117 5.92 -3.40 -10.09
CA ALA A 117 4.69 -3.09 -9.37
C ALA A 117 3.46 -3.06 -10.28
N ALA A 118 3.55 -2.46 -11.48
CA ALA A 118 2.47 -2.43 -12.45
C ALA A 118 2.07 -3.85 -12.88
N GLU A 119 3.03 -4.71 -13.22
CA GLU A 119 2.76 -6.11 -13.60
C GLU A 119 1.95 -6.87 -12.53
N HIS A 120 2.25 -6.66 -11.24
CA HIS A 120 1.49 -7.26 -10.15
C HIS A 120 0.07 -6.68 -10.01
N VAL A 121 -0.12 -5.38 -10.29
CA VAL A 121 -1.45 -4.76 -10.31
C VAL A 121 -2.27 -5.29 -11.47
N GLU A 122 -1.70 -5.35 -12.67
CA GLU A 122 -2.35 -5.90 -13.86
C GLU A 122 -2.78 -7.35 -13.65
N HIS A 123 -1.90 -8.17 -13.08
CA HIS A 123 -2.21 -9.56 -12.78
C HIS A 123 -3.44 -9.68 -11.86
N ARG A 124 -3.54 -8.84 -10.81
CA ARG A 124 -4.72 -8.81 -9.94
C ARG A 124 -5.98 -8.38 -10.65
N LEU A 125 -5.91 -7.34 -11.49
CA LEU A 125 -7.07 -6.86 -12.25
C LEU A 125 -7.56 -7.92 -13.23
N ARG A 126 -6.66 -8.54 -13.99
CA ARG A 126 -6.97 -9.65 -14.90
C ARG A 126 -7.58 -10.83 -14.15
N ALA A 127 -7.00 -11.24 -13.02
CA ALA A 127 -7.55 -12.31 -12.20
C ALA A 127 -8.99 -12.01 -11.74
N ARG A 128 -9.32 -10.75 -11.43
CA ARG A 128 -10.69 -10.34 -11.08
C ARG A 128 -11.64 -10.37 -12.26
N MET A 129 -11.19 -9.97 -13.46
CA MET A 129 -11.99 -10.05 -14.68
C MET A 129 -12.41 -11.49 -15.01
N TYR A 130 -11.56 -12.47 -14.74
CA TYR A 130 -11.81 -13.90 -15.07
C TYR A 130 -12.55 -14.68 -13.98
N LEU A 131 -12.84 -14.06 -12.82
CA LEU A 131 -13.57 -14.69 -11.71
C LEU A 131 -15.07 -14.32 -11.69
N CYS A 132 -15.56 -13.63 -12.74
CA CYS A 132 -16.97 -13.31 -12.96
C CYS A 132 -17.64 -14.32 -13.88
#